data_AF-A0A2K8XIK4-F1
#
_entry.id   AF-A0A2K8XIK4-F1
#
_cell.length_a   1.000
_cell.length_b   1.000
_cell.length_c   1.000
_cell.angle_alpha   90.00
_cell.angle_beta   90.00
_cell.angle_gamma   90.00
#
_symmetry.space_group_name_H-M   'P 1'
#
loop_
_entity.id
_entity.type
_entity.pdbx_description
1 polymer ?
#
loop_
_entity_poly.entity_id
_entity_poly.type
_entity_poly.pdbx_seq_one_letter_code
_entity_poly.pdbx_strand_id
1 'polypeptide(L)'
;MKTLKHYLTLILLLIFVSCNVSPKTIEYGSDGCHFCKMTIVDKLHAAEFVTKKGKAYKFDATECMVNYFDEFDTSEIELYLTNYFSKPETFTDATKATYLISKNIPSPMGAFLTAFQHKSEAKKMQSEKGGELYSWTELIAHLKN
;
A
#
# COMPACT_ATOMS: atom_id res chain seq x y z
N MET A 1 -50.23 8.80 -20.88
CA MET A 1 -49.31 9.85 -20.39
C MET A 1 -48.97 9.78 -18.89
N LYS A 2 -49.80 9.18 -18.02
CA LYS A 2 -49.47 9.06 -16.57
C LYS A 2 -48.41 8.00 -16.26
N THR A 3 -48.31 6.93 -17.06
CA THR A 3 -47.33 5.83 -16.88
C THR A 3 -45.90 6.25 -17.23
N LEU A 4 -45.70 7.04 -18.29
CA LEU A 4 -44.37 7.55 -18.71
C LEU A 4 -43.71 8.43 -17.63
N LYS A 5 -44.52 9.16 -16.86
CA LYS A 5 -44.06 10.04 -15.78
C LYS A 5 -43.49 9.27 -14.59
N HIS A 6 -43.93 8.02 -14.36
CA HIS A 6 -43.44 7.16 -13.27
C HIS A 6 -42.11 6.47 -13.64
N TYR A 7 -41.90 6.14 -14.92
CA TYR A 7 -40.61 5.61 -15.40
C TYR A 7 -39.50 6.67 -15.34
N LEU A 8 -39.83 7.94 -15.60
CA LEU A 8 -38.87 9.05 -15.50
C LEU A 8 -38.39 9.27 -14.05
N THR A 9 -39.27 9.08 -13.06
CA THR A 9 -38.91 9.14 -11.63
C THR A 9 -38.06 7.95 -11.19
N LEU A 10 -38.25 6.77 -11.79
CA LEU A 10 -37.49 5.55 -11.45
C LEU A 10 -36.07 5.58 -12.04
N ILE A 11 -35.88 6.21 -13.21
CA ILE A 11 -34.57 6.38 -13.86
C ILE A 11 -33.70 7.43 -13.14
N LEU A 12 -34.32 8.45 -12.53
CA LEU A 12 -33.61 9.49 -11.78
C LEU A 12 -33.02 8.99 -10.45
N LEU A 13 -33.49 7.84 -9.94
CA LEU A 13 -33.02 7.27 -8.66
C LEU A 13 -31.77 6.38 -8.79
N LEU A 14 -31.31 6.09 -10.02
CA LEU A 14 -30.20 5.15 -10.29
C LEU A 14 -28.80 5.79 -10.33
N ILE A 15 -28.66 7.11 -10.10
CA ILE A 15 -27.46 7.85 -10.56
C ILE A 15 -26.41 8.20 -9.48
N PHE A 16 -26.46 7.64 -8.26
CA PHE A 16 -25.45 7.97 -7.24
C PHE A 16 -24.87 6.79 -6.47
N VAL A 17 -24.55 5.69 -7.15
CA VAL A 17 -23.62 4.70 -6.58
C VAL A 17 -22.20 5.25 -6.71
N SER A 18 -21.79 6.11 -5.78
CA SER A 18 -20.38 6.49 -5.65
C SER A 18 -19.60 5.30 -5.12
N CYS A 19 -18.74 4.73 -5.97
CA CYS A 19 -17.77 3.72 -5.55
C CYS A 19 -16.66 4.45 -4.78
N ASN A 20 -16.65 4.35 -3.46
CA ASN A 20 -15.58 4.93 -2.64
C ASN A 20 -14.33 4.04 -2.76
N VAL A 21 -13.22 4.64 -3.18
CA VAL A 21 -11.91 3.98 -3.16
C VAL A 21 -11.47 3.84 -1.70
N SER A 22 -11.17 2.62 -1.29
CA SER A 22 -10.78 2.31 0.08
C SER A 22 -9.78 1.15 0.13
N PRO A 23 -8.92 1.10 1.16
CA PRO A 23 -8.05 -0.03 1.41
C PRO A 23 -8.83 -1.35 1.46
N LYS A 24 -8.21 -2.46 1.07
CA LYS A 24 -8.75 -3.81 1.26
C LYS A 24 -7.89 -4.56 2.28
N THR A 25 -8.55 -5.34 3.12
CA THR A 25 -7.84 -6.20 4.07
C THR A 25 -6.95 -7.18 3.33
N ILE A 26 -5.71 -7.35 3.79
CA ILE A 26 -4.84 -8.46 3.40
C ILE A 26 -5.20 -9.66 4.28
N GLU A 27 -5.64 -10.74 3.64
CA GLU A 27 -5.87 -12.04 4.27
C GLU A 27 -4.54 -12.79 4.36
N TYR A 28 -3.77 -12.52 5.42
CA TYR A 28 -2.46 -13.14 5.64
C TYR A 28 -2.54 -14.66 5.67
N GLY A 29 -1.61 -15.32 4.99
CA GLY A 29 -1.60 -16.77 4.79
C GLY A 29 -2.51 -17.26 3.66
N SER A 30 -3.20 -16.37 2.95
CA SER A 30 -4.09 -16.70 1.83
C SER A 30 -3.82 -15.84 0.60
N ASP A 31 -3.77 -14.52 0.75
CA ASP A 31 -3.55 -13.60 -0.36
C ASP A 31 -2.16 -13.75 -0.98
N GLY A 32 -2.09 -13.64 -2.32
CA GLY A 32 -0.82 -13.66 -3.05
C GLY A 32 -0.28 -12.25 -3.32
N CYS A 33 1.04 -12.11 -3.20
CA CYS A 33 1.76 -10.91 -3.64
C CYS A 33 1.72 -10.79 -5.17
N HIS A 34 1.35 -9.62 -5.67
CA HIS A 34 1.28 -9.37 -7.11
C HIS A 34 2.65 -9.32 -7.79
N PHE A 35 3.73 -9.07 -7.05
CA PHE A 35 5.09 -9.05 -7.56
C PHE A 35 5.76 -10.43 -7.47
N CYS A 36 6.13 -10.88 -6.27
CA CYS A 36 6.91 -12.12 -6.09
C CYS A 36 6.10 -13.41 -6.23
N LYS A 37 4.76 -13.32 -6.38
CA LYS A 37 3.82 -14.45 -6.50
C LYS A 37 3.75 -15.39 -5.30
N MET A 38 4.44 -15.07 -4.20
CA MET A 38 4.36 -15.81 -2.95
C MET A 38 3.11 -15.39 -2.15
N THR A 39 2.67 -16.27 -1.24
CA THR A 39 1.61 -15.95 -0.27
C THR A 39 2.13 -14.90 0.73
N ILE A 40 1.31 -13.88 0.99
CA ILE A 40 1.62 -12.82 1.94
C ILE A 40 1.45 -13.37 3.36
N VAL A 41 2.56 -13.47 4.10
CA VAL A 41 2.57 -14.01 5.47
C VAL A 41 3.15 -13.02 6.47
N ASP A 42 3.96 -12.06 6.02
CA ASP A 42 4.56 -11.06 6.87
C ASP A 42 3.56 -9.94 7.19
N LYS A 43 3.33 -9.71 8.48
CA LYS A 43 2.34 -8.76 8.99
C LYS A 43 2.90 -7.34 9.17
N LEU A 44 4.20 -7.17 9.06
CA LEU A 44 4.90 -5.92 9.35
C LEU A 44 5.21 -5.12 8.07
N HIS A 45 5.57 -5.80 6.99
CA HIS A 45 6.15 -5.19 5.79
C HIS A 45 5.15 -5.06 4.64
N ALA A 46 4.05 -5.83 4.68
CA ALA A 46 3.07 -5.90 3.60
C ALA A 46 2.55 -4.53 3.17
N ALA A 47 2.21 -4.43 1.90
CA ALA A 47 1.80 -3.19 1.25
C ALA A 47 0.61 -3.42 0.32
N GLU A 48 -0.09 -2.33 0.01
CA GLU A 48 -1.21 -2.33 -0.91
C GLU A 48 -1.20 -1.04 -1.72
N PHE A 49 -1.59 -1.11 -2.98
CA PHE A 49 -2.15 0.07 -3.64
C PHE A 49 -3.54 -0.20 -4.14
N VAL A 50 -4.36 0.86 -4.20
CA VAL A 50 -5.72 0.80 -4.73
C VAL A 50 -5.83 1.75 -5.89
N THR A 51 -6.34 1.24 -7.01
CA THR A 51 -6.55 2.04 -8.23
C THR A 51 -7.70 3.03 -8.07
N LYS A 52 -7.78 4.01 -8.96
CA LYS A 52 -8.93 4.93 -9.14
C LYS A 52 -10.26 4.20 -9.34
N LYS A 53 -10.22 2.96 -9.83
CA LYS A 53 -11.39 2.08 -10.01
C LYS A 53 -11.70 1.21 -8.79
N GLY A 54 -10.98 1.38 -7.68
CA GLY A 54 -11.18 0.62 -6.44
C GLY A 54 -10.60 -0.79 -6.42
N LYS A 55 -9.85 -1.21 -7.45
CA LYS A 55 -9.14 -2.50 -7.46
C LYS A 55 -7.88 -2.39 -6.60
N ALA A 56 -7.74 -3.28 -5.63
CA ALA A 56 -6.57 -3.40 -4.77
C ALA A 56 -5.54 -4.39 -5.34
N TYR A 57 -4.27 -4.04 -5.18
CA TYR A 57 -3.10 -4.87 -5.48
C TYR A 57 -2.29 -4.99 -4.20
N LYS A 58 -2.05 -6.23 -3.78
CA LYS A 58 -1.46 -6.58 -2.49
C LYS A 58 -0.05 -7.10 -2.66
N PHE A 59 0.83 -6.79 -1.72
CA PHE A 59 2.24 -7.08 -1.77
C PHE A 59 2.77 -7.58 -0.43
N ASP A 60 3.71 -8.53 -0.47
CA ASP A 60 4.33 -9.10 0.74
C ASP A 60 5.25 -8.10 1.46
N ALA A 61 5.74 -7.10 0.72
CA ALA A 61 6.56 -6.02 1.27
C ALA A 61 6.40 -4.72 0.48
N THR A 62 6.81 -3.58 1.06
CA THR A 62 6.81 -2.29 0.35
C THR A 62 7.73 -2.32 -0.88
N GLU A 63 8.89 -2.97 -0.79
CA GLU A 63 9.81 -3.11 -1.93
C GLU A 63 9.19 -3.91 -3.08
N CYS A 64 8.32 -4.88 -2.80
CA CYS A 64 7.55 -5.58 -3.84
C CYS A 64 6.61 -4.61 -4.57
N MET A 65 5.94 -3.73 -3.82
CA MET A 65 5.03 -2.73 -4.40
C MET A 65 5.81 -1.76 -5.30
N VAL A 66 6.95 -1.26 -4.82
CA VAL A 66 7.79 -0.32 -5.59
C VAL A 66 8.34 -0.97 -6.86
N ASN A 67 8.81 -2.22 -6.80
CA ASN A 67 9.29 -2.94 -7.97
C ASN A 67 8.18 -3.23 -8.98
N TYR A 68 6.94 -3.46 -8.51
CA TYR A 68 5.80 -3.69 -9.40
C TYR A 68 5.37 -2.42 -10.18
N PHE A 69 5.85 -1.24 -9.80
CA PHE A 69 5.59 -0.02 -10.57
C PHE A 69 6.18 -0.06 -11.99
N ASP A 70 7.12 -0.96 -12.29
CA ASP A 70 7.64 -1.14 -13.64
C ASP A 70 6.68 -1.98 -14.52
N GLU A 71 5.76 -2.72 -13.91
CA GLU A 71 4.75 -3.55 -14.59
C GLU A 71 3.35 -2.92 -14.57
N PHE A 72 3.20 -1.74 -13.97
CA PHE A 72 1.91 -1.10 -13.73
C PHE A 72 1.92 0.40 -14.03
N ASP A 73 0.86 0.91 -14.65
CA ASP A 73 0.69 2.35 -14.84
C ASP A 73 0.33 3.02 -13.51
N THR A 74 1.33 3.61 -12.85
CA THR A 74 1.16 4.28 -11.55
C THR A 74 0.20 5.46 -11.59
N SER A 75 -0.12 6.00 -12.78
CA SER A 75 -1.11 7.07 -12.91
C SER A 75 -2.54 6.59 -12.62
N GLU A 76 -2.80 5.28 -12.63
CA GLU A 76 -4.08 4.67 -12.26
C GLU A 76 -4.23 4.45 -10.74
N ILE A 77 -3.19 4.70 -9.94
CA ILE A 77 -3.19 4.49 -8.49
C ILE A 77 -3.79 5.70 -7.78
N GLU A 78 -4.72 5.45 -6.86
CA GLU A 78 -5.34 6.45 -5.99
C GLU A 78 -4.76 6.40 -4.57
N LEU A 79 -4.56 5.18 -4.02
CA LEU A 79 -4.04 4.98 -2.66
C LEU A 79 -2.73 4.19 -2.71
N TYR A 80 -1.73 4.66 -1.97
CA TYR A 80 -0.48 3.94 -1.70
C TYR A 80 -0.39 3.64 -0.20
N LEU A 81 -0.27 2.37 0.16
CA LEU A 81 -0.41 1.92 1.53
C LEU A 81 0.71 0.96 1.90
N THR A 82 1.21 1.09 3.13
CA THR A 82 2.18 0.18 3.73
C THR A 82 1.78 -0.11 5.16
N ASN A 83 1.99 -1.34 5.62
CA ASN A 83 2.05 -1.59 7.04
C ASN A 83 3.20 -0.82 7.67
N TYR A 84 3.13 -0.58 8.98
CA TYR A 84 4.15 0.17 9.69
C TYR A 84 4.49 -0.46 11.04
N PHE A 85 5.70 -0.14 11.50
CA PHE A 85 6.36 -0.79 12.62
C PHE A 85 5.55 -0.89 13.91
N SER A 86 4.96 0.22 14.37
CA SER A 86 4.30 0.25 15.68
C SER A 86 2.94 -0.43 15.71
N LYS A 87 2.34 -0.73 14.55
CA LYS A 87 1.07 -1.44 14.47
C LYS A 87 1.00 -2.33 13.22
N PRO A 88 1.55 -3.56 13.32
CA PRO A 88 1.43 -4.56 12.26
C PRO A 88 -0.02 -4.75 11.80
N GLU A 89 -0.19 -5.19 10.56
CA GLU A 89 -1.48 -5.40 9.88
C GLU A 89 -2.33 -4.12 9.68
N THR A 90 -1.80 -2.96 10.06
CA THR A 90 -2.47 -1.67 9.86
C THR A 90 -1.74 -0.84 8.81
N PHE A 91 -2.49 -0.35 7.83
CA PHE A 91 -1.95 0.54 6.82
C PHE A 91 -1.74 1.97 7.32
N THR A 92 -0.69 2.59 6.80
CA THR A 92 -0.50 4.03 6.74
C THR A 92 -0.28 4.45 5.28
N ASP A 93 -0.45 5.75 4.99
CA ASP A 93 -0.12 6.32 3.68
C ASP A 93 1.38 6.17 3.42
N ALA A 94 1.74 5.36 2.42
CA ALA A 94 3.12 5.07 2.06
C ALA A 94 3.87 6.34 1.60
N THR A 95 3.16 7.27 0.95
CA THR A 95 3.79 8.51 0.46
C THR A 95 4.21 9.45 1.59
N LYS A 96 3.65 9.27 2.79
CA LYS A 96 3.93 10.08 4.00
C LYS A 96 4.77 9.33 5.04
N ALA A 97 5.01 8.04 4.86
CA ALA A 97 5.79 7.24 5.79
C ALA A 97 7.28 7.62 5.76
N THR A 98 7.98 7.27 6.83
CA THR A 98 9.44 7.28 6.87
C THR A 98 9.93 5.85 6.81
N TYR A 99 10.96 5.58 6.03
CA TYR A 99 11.48 4.25 5.81
C TYR A 99 12.88 4.13 6.41
N LEU A 100 13.17 2.99 7.01
CA LEU A 100 14.52 2.63 7.47
C LEU A 100 14.97 1.39 6.70
N ILE A 101 16.12 1.49 6.04
CA ILE A 101 16.83 0.33 5.51
C ILE A 101 17.94 -0.02 6.48
N SER A 102 17.82 -1.17 7.14
CA SER A 102 18.78 -1.63 8.15
C SER A 102 18.93 -3.14 8.15
N LYS A 103 20.15 -3.64 7.94
CA LYS A 103 20.47 -5.08 7.96
C LYS A 103 20.07 -5.81 9.25
N ASN A 104 19.83 -5.05 10.33
CA ASN A 104 19.38 -5.57 11.62
C ASN A 104 17.85 -5.73 11.72
N ILE A 105 17.10 -5.39 10.67
CA ILE A 105 15.65 -5.54 10.55
C ILE A 105 15.35 -6.17 9.17
N PRO A 106 15.32 -7.51 9.08
CA PRO A 106 15.07 -8.17 7.80
C PRO A 106 13.62 -7.99 7.35
N SER A 107 13.45 -7.62 6.08
CA SER A 107 12.18 -7.71 5.36
C SER A 107 12.11 -9.05 4.60
N PRO A 108 10.92 -9.59 4.29
CA PRO A 108 10.79 -10.91 3.67
C PRO A 108 11.47 -11.00 2.30
N MET A 109 11.68 -9.86 1.62
CA MET A 109 12.23 -9.78 0.27
C MET A 109 13.68 -9.26 0.23
N GLY A 110 14.35 -9.17 1.38
CA GLY A 110 15.79 -8.92 1.46
C GLY A 110 16.23 -7.47 1.23
N ALA A 111 15.30 -6.52 1.10
CA ALA A 111 15.64 -5.08 1.07
C ALA A 111 15.97 -4.52 2.45
N PHE A 112 15.62 -5.24 3.52
CA PHE A 112 15.78 -4.79 4.92
C PHE A 112 15.03 -3.49 5.21
N LEU A 113 13.90 -3.31 4.51
CA LEU A 113 13.11 -2.10 4.48
C LEU A 113 11.96 -2.19 5.48
N THR A 114 11.88 -1.26 6.42
CA THR A 114 10.75 -1.14 7.35
C THR A 114 10.16 0.26 7.29
N ALA A 115 8.83 0.35 7.22
CA ALA A 115 8.10 1.61 7.23
C ALA A 115 7.68 2.03 8.65
N PHE A 116 7.67 3.34 8.88
CA PHE A 116 7.27 3.97 10.13
C PHE A 116 6.28 5.07 9.82
N GLN A 117 5.20 5.12 10.60
CA GLN A 117 4.20 6.18 10.47
C GLN A 117 4.77 7.55 10.87
N HIS A 118 5.64 7.59 11.87
CA HIS A 118 6.28 8.81 12.33
C HIS A 118 7.81 8.77 12.23
N LYS A 119 8.39 9.87 11.74
CA LYS A 119 9.85 10.04 11.63
C LYS A 119 10.58 9.92 12.98
N SER A 120 9.93 10.28 14.08
CA SER A 120 10.49 10.13 15.43
C SER A 120 10.73 8.65 15.80
N GLU A 121 9.79 7.76 15.46
CA GLU A 121 9.93 6.32 15.68
C GLU A 121 11.04 5.74 14.81
N ALA A 122 11.11 6.15 13.54
CA ALA A 122 12.15 5.73 12.61
C ALA A 122 13.56 6.13 13.12
N LYS A 123 13.72 7.37 13.63
CA LYS A 123 14.98 7.85 14.22
C LYS A 123 15.39 7.09 15.48
N LYS A 124 14.41 6.74 16.32
CA LYS A 124 14.66 5.91 17.50
C LYS A 124 15.18 4.54 17.07
N MET A 125 14.48 3.90 16.13
CA MET A 125 14.90 2.60 15.61
C MET A 125 16.26 2.66 14.91
N GLN A 126 16.53 3.72 14.14
CA GLN A 126 17.83 3.95 13.51
C GLN A 126 18.96 4.04 14.55
N SER A 127 18.73 4.69 15.68
CA SER A 127 19.73 4.78 16.76
C SER A 127 20.03 3.41 17.38
N GLU A 128 19.04 2.52 17.41
CA GLU A 128 19.14 1.18 18.02
C GLU A 128 19.67 0.11 17.04
N LYS A 129 19.33 0.23 15.76
CA LYS A 129 19.56 -0.80 14.73
C LYS A 129 20.49 -0.32 13.62
N GLY A 130 20.93 0.93 13.63
CA GLY A 130 21.68 1.53 12.53
C GLY A 130 20.85 1.60 11.24
N GLY A 131 21.51 1.88 10.12
CA GLY A 131 20.89 1.99 8.80
C GLY A 131 20.57 3.42 8.40
N GLU A 132 19.88 3.55 7.28
CA GLU A 132 19.62 4.83 6.62
C GLU A 132 18.13 5.10 6.49
N LEU A 133 17.75 6.36 6.70
CA LEU A 133 16.38 6.80 6.62
C LEU A 133 16.07 7.38 5.23
N TYR A 134 14.90 7.05 4.74
CA TYR A 134 14.41 7.46 3.43
C TYR A 134 12.99 8.04 3.56
N SER A 135 12.71 9.11 2.82
CA SER A 135 11.36 9.49 2.42
C SER A 135 10.86 8.58 1.29
N TRP A 136 9.57 8.68 0.94
CA TRP A 136 9.00 7.94 -0.18
C TRP A 136 9.75 8.16 -1.50
N THR A 137 10.05 9.42 -1.84
CA THR A 137 10.76 9.76 -3.08
C THR A 137 12.18 9.22 -3.09
N GLU A 138 12.91 9.35 -1.97
CA GLU A 138 14.27 8.83 -1.83
C GLU A 138 14.28 7.29 -1.88
N LEU A 139 13.27 6.63 -1.30
CA LEU A 139 13.13 5.18 -1.35
C LEU A 139 12.93 4.68 -2.78
N ILE A 140 12.01 5.29 -3.55
CA ILE A 140 11.79 4.90 -4.95
C ILE A 140 13.08 5.08 -5.75
N ALA A 141 13.78 6.21 -5.58
CA ALA A 141 15.06 6.43 -6.25
C ALA A 141 16.10 5.38 -5.84
N HIS A 142 16.18 5.02 -4.56
CA HIS A 142 17.10 4.00 -4.06
C HIS A 142 16.84 2.60 -4.64
N LEU A 143 15.58 2.18 -4.72
CA LEU A 143 15.21 0.83 -5.18
C LEU A 143 15.24 0.66 -6.71
N LYS A 144 15.18 1.76 -7.47
CA LYS A 144 15.18 1.73 -8.94
C LYS A 144 16.54 2.00 -9.58
N ASN A 145 17.57 2.27 -8.78
CA ASN A 145 18.93 2.51 -9.24
C ASN A 145 19.76 1.23 -9.37
#